data_AF-A0A392T7E3-F1
#
_entry.id   AF-A0A392T7E3-F1
#
_cell.length_a   1.000
_cell.length_b   1.000
_cell.length_c   1.000
_cell.angle_alpha   90.00
_cell.angle_beta   90.00
_cell.angle_gamma   90.00
#
_symmetry.space_group_name_H-M   'P 1'
#
loop_
_entity.id
_entity.type
_entity.pdbx_description
1 polymer ?
#
loop_
_entity_poly.entity_id
_entity_poly.type
_entity_poly.pdbx_seq_one_letter_code
_entity_poly.pdbx_strand_id
1 'polypeptide(L)'
;LATLTNIVARDNQPGRDGEMRLERFMKQNPTTFTGGYNPDGAYKWLEELEIIFEAMRCSEEGKTTLGTYVLCEEANVWWKNAKMRLGPGGVA
;
A
#
# COMPACT_ATOMS: atom_id res chain seq x y z
N LEU A 1 31.48 -21.56 3.97
CA LEU A 1 31.15 -20.14 4.17
C LEU A 1 30.32 -19.55 3.02
N ALA A 2 30.65 -19.81 1.74
CA ALA A 2 29.89 -19.29 0.59
C ALA A 2 28.40 -19.70 0.52
N THR A 3 28.02 -20.84 1.11
CA THR A 3 26.65 -21.36 1.07
C THR A 3 25.68 -20.62 2.00
N LEU A 4 26.14 -20.12 3.15
CA LEU A 4 25.28 -19.39 4.10
C LEU A 4 24.99 -17.97 3.61
N THR A 5 25.96 -17.33 2.95
CA THR A 5 25.82 -15.97 2.40
C THR A 5 24.74 -15.89 1.31
N ASN A 6 24.59 -16.94 0.49
CA ASN A 6 23.58 -17.00 -0.56
C ASN A 6 22.14 -17.17 -0.03
N ILE A 7 21.95 -17.82 1.12
CA ILE A 7 20.64 -17.98 1.75
C ILE A 7 20.17 -16.64 2.32
N VAL A 8 21.06 -15.94 3.04
CA VAL A 8 20.79 -14.59 3.57
C VAL A 8 20.53 -13.59 2.43
N ALA A 9 21.29 -13.68 1.32
CA ALA A 9 21.10 -12.78 0.17
C ALA A 9 19.79 -13.01 -0.61
N ARG A 10 19.23 -14.25 -0.60
CA ARG A 10 17.92 -14.55 -1.20
C ARG A 10 16.75 -14.06 -0.36
N ASP A 11 16.91 -14.00 0.96
CA ASP A 11 15.88 -13.48 1.86
C ASP A 11 15.90 -11.94 1.94
N ASN A 12 17.04 -11.30 1.71
CA ASN A 12 17.17 -9.83 1.80
C ASN A 12 16.94 -9.08 0.47
N GLN A 13 16.14 -9.63 -0.45
CA GLN A 13 15.83 -8.97 -1.72
C GLN A 13 14.70 -7.93 -1.53
N PRO A 14 14.94 -6.62 -1.77
CA PRO A 14 13.95 -5.57 -1.52
C PRO A 14 12.60 -5.75 -2.25
N GLY A 15 12.61 -6.40 -3.42
CA GLY A 15 11.40 -6.69 -4.19
C GLY A 15 10.53 -7.81 -3.59
N ARG A 16 11.16 -8.79 -2.92
CA ARG A 16 10.47 -9.94 -2.33
C ARG A 16 9.67 -9.55 -1.08
N ASP A 17 10.20 -8.61 -0.30
CA ASP A 17 9.51 -8.05 0.86
C ASP A 17 8.29 -7.23 0.45
N GLY A 18 8.39 -6.44 -0.63
CA GLY A 18 7.27 -5.68 -1.19
C GLY A 18 6.14 -6.58 -1.69
N GLU A 19 6.49 -7.61 -2.47
CA GLU A 19 5.53 -8.61 -2.98
C GLU A 19 4.84 -9.37 -1.85
N MET A 20 5.60 -9.84 -0.85
CA MET A 20 5.04 -10.54 0.31
C MET A 20 4.09 -9.65 1.14
N ARG A 21 4.38 -8.35 1.27
CA ARG A 21 3.49 -7.40 1.94
C ARG A 21 2.20 -7.18 1.16
N LEU A 22 2.28 -7.02 -0.16
CA LEU A 22 1.09 -6.88 -1.00
C LEU A 22 0.20 -8.13 -0.92
N GLU A 23 0.78 -9.33 -1.01
CA GLU A 23 0.03 -10.58 -0.88
C GLU A 23 -0.69 -10.68 0.47
N ARG A 24 -0.02 -10.32 1.57
CA ARG A 24 -0.62 -10.32 2.92
C ARG A 24 -1.76 -9.31 3.03
N PHE A 25 -1.59 -8.14 2.42
CA PHE A 25 -2.62 -7.10 2.37
C PHE A 25 -3.85 -7.59 1.62
N MET A 26 -3.69 -8.11 0.40
CA MET A 26 -4.82 -8.60 -0.41
C MET A 26 -5.54 -9.78 0.24
N LYS A 27 -4.85 -10.62 1.03
CA LYS A 27 -5.47 -11.69 1.84
C LYS A 27 -6.44 -11.18 2.91
N GLN A 28 -6.33 -9.92 3.34
CA GLN A 28 -7.30 -9.30 4.26
C GLN A 28 -8.59 -8.86 3.56
N ASN A 29 -8.68 -8.98 2.23
CA ASN A 29 -9.79 -8.48 1.41
C ASN A 29 -10.13 -7.00 1.71
N PRO A 30 -9.14 -6.09 1.55
CA PRO A 30 -9.35 -4.68 1.80
C PRO A 30 -10.48 -4.13 0.90
N THR A 31 -11.29 -3.23 1.44
CA THR A 31 -12.37 -2.58 0.70
C THR A 31 -11.82 -1.61 -0.34
N THR A 32 -12.47 -1.54 -1.51
CA THR A 32 -12.08 -0.62 -2.58
C THR A 32 -12.79 0.72 -2.46
N PHE A 33 -12.15 1.78 -2.94
CA PHE A 33 -12.72 3.12 -2.98
C PHE A 33 -12.72 3.66 -4.40
N THR A 34 -13.92 3.93 -4.94
CA THR A 34 -14.11 4.42 -6.30
C THR A 34 -13.99 5.94 -6.42
N GLY A 35 -14.18 6.67 -5.32
CA GLY A 35 -14.16 8.13 -5.30
C GLY A 35 -15.54 8.75 -5.03
N GLY A 36 -15.78 9.93 -5.60
CA GLY A 36 -17.03 10.67 -5.44
C GLY A 36 -17.09 11.60 -4.22
N TYR A 37 -18.17 12.37 -4.12
CA TYR A 37 -18.41 13.33 -3.04
C TYR A 37 -19.17 12.67 -1.88
N ASN A 38 -18.47 11.80 -1.13
CA ASN A 38 -19.01 11.15 0.06
C ASN A 38 -17.96 11.17 1.19
N PRO A 39 -17.90 12.23 2.00
CA PRO A 39 -16.89 12.37 3.04
C PRO A 39 -17.00 11.29 4.12
N ASP A 40 -18.21 10.93 4.54
CA ASP A 40 -18.43 9.90 5.56
C ASP A 40 -18.01 8.51 5.05
N GLY A 41 -18.32 8.21 3.79
CA GLY A 41 -17.89 6.97 3.14
C GLY A 41 -16.37 6.88 2.99
N ALA A 42 -15.72 7.98 2.61
CA ALA A 42 -14.26 8.04 2.51
C ALA A 42 -13.59 7.86 3.88
N TYR A 43 -14.14 8.48 4.93
CA TYR A 43 -13.62 8.34 6.29
C TYR A 43 -13.76 6.90 6.79
N LYS A 44 -14.93 6.29 6.60
CA LYS A 44 -15.16 4.88 6.98
C LYS A 44 -14.23 3.92 6.24
N TRP A 45 -14.05 4.11 4.93
CA TRP A 45 -13.11 3.32 4.14
C TRP A 45 -11.68 3.42 4.67
N LEU A 46 -11.25 4.62 5.06
CA LEU A 46 -9.92 4.82 5.63
C LEU A 46 -9.77 4.14 7.00
N GLU A 47 -10.78 4.21 7.87
CA GLU A 47 -10.76 3.49 9.16
C GLU A 47 -10.64 1.97 8.98
N GLU A 48 -11.35 1.40 8.01
CA GLU A 48 -11.25 -0.04 7.69
C GLU A 48 -9.83 -0.42 7.22
N LEU A 49 -9.19 0.42 6.39
CA LEU A 49 -7.81 0.18 5.95
C LEU A 49 -6.79 0.34 7.09
N GLU A 50 -6.99 1.30 7.99
CA GLU A 50 -6.04 1.53 9.08
C GLU A 50 -5.99 0.36 10.07
N ILE A 51 -7.10 -0.34 10.30
CA ILE A 51 -7.12 -1.59 11.07
C ILE A 51 -6.19 -2.64 10.44
N ILE A 52 -6.23 -2.78 9.11
CA ILE A 52 -5.36 -3.71 8.38
C ILE A 52 -3.90 -3.27 8.46
N PHE A 53 -3.62 -1.98 8.25
CA PHE A 53 -2.25 -1.45 8.30
C PHE A 53 -1.62 -1.59 9.68
N GLU A 54 -2.39 -1.36 10.74
CA GLU A 54 -1.95 -1.57 12.12
C GLU A 54 -1.63 -3.04 12.38
N ALA A 55 -2.54 -3.95 12.00
CA ALA A 55 -2.32 -5.40 12.15
C ALA A 55 -1.07 -5.89 11.38
N MET A 56 -0.79 -5.28 10.23
CA MET A 56 0.38 -5.58 9.40
C MET A 56 1.65 -4.82 9.80
N ARG A 57 1.56 -3.85 10.71
CA ARG A 57 2.65 -2.93 11.12
C ARG A 57 3.27 -2.19 9.94
N CYS A 58 2.44 -1.64 9.07
CA CYS A 58 2.88 -0.88 7.91
C CYS A 58 3.57 0.44 8.34
N SER A 59 4.68 0.78 7.68
CA SER A 59 5.22 2.14 7.71
C SER A 59 4.32 3.07 6.89
N GLU A 60 4.41 4.39 7.10
CA GLU A 60 3.63 5.38 6.34
C GLU A 60 3.83 5.27 4.81
N GLU A 61 5.06 5.02 4.37
CA GLU A 61 5.37 4.73 2.95
C GLU A 61 4.69 3.43 2.48
N GLY A 62 4.66 2.41 3.34
CA GLY A 62 3.98 1.15 3.07
C GLY A 62 2.46 1.29 2.99
N LYS A 63 1.85 2.12 3.86
CA LYS A 63 0.42 2.45 3.82
C LYS A 63 0.06 3.13 2.51
N THR A 64 0.85 4.13 2.10
CA THR A 64 0.65 4.82 0.82
C THR A 64 0.76 3.85 -0.34
N THR A 65 1.77 2.98 -0.35
CA THR A 65 1.95 2.00 -1.43
C THR A 65 0.77 1.03 -1.51
N LEU A 66 0.39 0.40 -0.39
CA LEU A 66 -0.68 -0.60 -0.34
C LEU A 66 -2.08 0.01 -0.53
N GLY A 67 -2.39 1.13 0.10
CA GLY A 67 -3.68 1.80 -0.02
C GLY A 67 -4.00 2.21 -1.47
N THR A 68 -2.98 2.48 -2.29
CA THR A 68 -3.20 2.84 -3.69
C THR A 68 -3.62 1.67 -4.57
N TYR A 69 -3.41 0.42 -4.14
CA TYR A 69 -3.89 -0.76 -4.86
C TYR A 69 -5.41 -0.93 -4.81
N VAL A 70 -6.08 -0.35 -3.81
CA VAL A 70 -7.54 -0.47 -3.61
C VAL A 70 -8.31 0.78 -4.03
N LEU A 71 -7.61 1.75 -4.62
CA LEU A 71 -8.26 2.85 -5.32
C LEU A 71 -8.74 2.37 -6.69
N CYS A 72 -10.01 2.63 -6.99
CA CYS A 72 -10.64 2.32 -8.26
C CYS A 72 -11.14 3.61 -8.93
N GLU A 73 -11.46 3.51 -10.22
CA GLU A 73 -12.16 4.55 -10.98
C GLU A 73 -11.61 5.98 -10.76
N GLU A 74 -12.47 6.92 -10.33
CA GLU A 74 -12.13 8.33 -10.16
C GLU A 74 -11.00 8.53 -9.13
N ALA A 75 -11.02 7.77 -8.03
CA ALA A 75 -10.00 7.87 -6.99
C ALA A 75 -8.61 7.44 -7.51
N ASN A 76 -8.54 6.39 -8.33
CA ASN A 76 -7.28 5.94 -8.94
C ASN A 76 -6.76 6.99 -9.95
N VAL A 77 -7.65 7.56 -10.76
CA VAL A 77 -7.30 8.62 -11.71
C VAL A 77 -6.77 9.86 -10.96
N TRP A 78 -7.45 10.27 -9.89
CA TRP A 78 -7.01 11.37 -9.04
C TRP A 78 -5.61 11.10 -8.45
N TRP A 79 -5.38 9.92 -7.88
CA TRP A 79 -4.09 9.58 -7.26
C TRP A 79 -2.94 9.60 -8.26
N LYS A 80 -3.13 9.03 -9.47
CA LYS A 80 -2.12 9.06 -10.53
C LYS A 80 -1.72 10.50 -10.90
N ASN A 81 -2.68 11.41 -10.95
CA ASN A 81 -2.44 12.82 -11.24
C ASN A 81 -1.77 13.54 -10.06
N ALA A 82 -2.19 13.25 -8.82
CA ALA A 82 -1.59 13.82 -7.61
C ALA A 82 -0.12 13.40 -7.47
N LYS A 83 0.20 12.13 -7.70
CA LYS A 83 1.56 11.59 -7.61
C LYS A 83 2.55 12.29 -8.55
N MET A 84 2.11 12.68 -9.74
CA MET A 84 2.96 13.45 -10.67
C MET A 84 3.32 14.84 -10.11
N ARG A 85 2.45 15.44 -9.29
CA ARG A 85 2.65 16.77 -8.70
C ARG A 85 3.52 16.72 -7.44
N LEU A 86 3.48 15.61 -6.70
CA LEU A 86 4.23 15.44 -5.45
C LEU A 86 5.73 15.11 -5.65
N GLY A 87 6.17 14.87 -6.89
CA GLY A 87 7.57 14.52 -7.21
C GLY A 87 7.98 13.10 -6.76
N PRO A 88 9.22 12.67 -7.05
CA PRO A 88 9.73 11.37 -6.62
C PRO A 88 9.92 11.37 -5.10
N GLY A 89 8.90 10.93 -4.37
CA GLY A 89 8.93 10.89 -2.91
C GLY A 89 7.56 10.98 -2.27
N GLY A 90 6.57 11.60 -2.93
CA GLY A 90 5.16 11.50 -2.52
C GLY A 90 4.90 11.75 -1.03
N VAL A 91 5.65 12.65 -0.40
CA VAL A 91 5.45 13.06 1.00
C VAL A 91 4.91 14.49 0.98
N ALA A 92 3.70 14.65 1.48
CA ALA A 92 3.18 15.91 1.98
C ALA A 92 3.46 15.98 3.47
#